data_AF-A0A2M9EIN1-F1
#
_entry.id   AF-A0A2M9EIN1-F1
#
_cell.length_a   1.000
_cell.length_b   1.000
_cell.length_c   1.000
_cell.angle_alpha   90.00
_cell.angle_beta   90.00
_cell.angle_gamma   90.00
#
_symmetry.space_group_name_H-M   'P 1'
#
loop_
_entity.id
_entity.type
_entity.pdbx_description
1 polymer ?
#
loop_
_entity_poly.entity_id
_entity_poly.type
_entity_poly.pdbx_seq_one_letter_code
_entity_poly.pdbx_strand_id
1 'polypeptide(L)'
;MPANPDLTAHVRRLLVKHLPDGVAVSEITEKKMFGGLAFMVRGKLCVGINGDGCEVMLRIGKPHHDAALAHEGVRTTVMKGREYRGYIDVDETAMPLLEDLVALALRHNQELSAAPPRRRKQKP
;
A
#
# COMPACT_ATOMS: atom_id res chain seq x y z
N MET A 1 1.07 -14.99 -12.20
CA MET A 1 2.46 -14.74 -12.66
C MET A 1 3.22 -14.10 -11.49
N PRO A 2 4.56 -14.17 -11.41
CA PRO A 2 5.27 -13.41 -10.38
C PRO A 2 5.04 -11.91 -10.60
N ALA A 3 4.98 -11.12 -9.52
CA ALA A 3 4.91 -9.67 -9.60
C ALA A 3 6.04 -9.13 -10.48
N ASN A 4 5.75 -8.07 -11.25
CA ASN A 4 6.71 -7.44 -12.14
C ASN A 4 7.95 -6.97 -11.35
N PRO A 5 9.16 -7.51 -11.63
CA PRO A 5 10.35 -7.20 -10.85
C PRO A 5 10.77 -5.73 -10.95
N ASP A 6 10.55 -5.08 -12.09
CA ASP A 6 10.88 -3.67 -12.30
C ASP A 6 10.01 -2.76 -11.42
N LEU A 7 8.70 -3.02 -11.41
CA LEU A 7 7.75 -2.28 -10.57
C LEU A 7 8.03 -2.52 -9.08
N THR A 8 8.40 -3.75 -8.74
CA THR A 8 8.80 -4.15 -7.39
C THR A 8 10.03 -3.38 -6.92
N ALA A 9 11.07 -3.33 -7.75
CA ALA A 9 12.28 -2.57 -7.45
C ALA A 9 11.99 -1.06 -7.35
N HIS A 10 11.10 -0.54 -8.21
CA HIS A 10 10.69 0.86 -8.19
C HIS A 10 9.96 1.23 -6.89
N VAL A 11 8.94 0.45 -6.50
CA VAL A 11 8.20 0.63 -5.25
C VAL A 11 9.13 0.53 -4.04
N ARG A 12 10.04 -0.46 -4.01
CA ARG A 12 11.02 -0.59 -2.94
C ARG A 12 11.90 0.66 -2.82
N ARG A 13 12.34 1.22 -3.94
CA ARG A 13 13.13 2.45 -3.98
C ARG A 13 12.34 3.64 -3.46
N LEU A 14 11.08 3.78 -3.86
CA LEU A 14 10.18 4.83 -3.37
C LEU A 14 9.94 4.71 -1.86
N LEU A 15 9.70 3.50 -1.36
CA LEU A 15 9.54 3.25 0.06
C LEU A 15 10.77 3.73 0.82
N VAL A 16 11.98 3.31 0.43
CA VAL A 16 13.23 3.71 1.09
C VAL A 16 13.48 5.23 0.99
N LYS A 17 13.13 5.85 -0.13
CA LYS A 17 13.29 7.30 -0.36
C LYS A 17 12.36 8.13 0.54
N HIS A 18 11.12 7.67 0.76
CA HIS A 18 10.09 8.37 1.52
C HIS A 18 9.87 7.80 2.92
N LEU A 19 10.79 6.97 3.41
CA LEU A 19 10.73 6.41 4.75
C LEU A 19 10.62 7.55 5.78
N PRO A 20 9.58 7.54 6.64
CA PRO A 20 9.44 8.56 7.66
C PRO A 20 10.52 8.40 8.73
N ASP A 21 10.83 9.50 9.42
CA ASP A 21 11.82 9.51 10.49
C ASP A 21 11.45 8.50 11.59
N GLY A 22 12.40 7.64 11.95
CA GLY A 22 12.21 6.55 12.91
C GLY A 22 11.70 5.22 12.34
N VAL A 23 11.54 5.07 11.02
CA VAL A 23 11.32 3.76 10.38
C VAL A 23 12.57 3.31 9.65
N ALA A 24 13.17 2.20 10.10
CA ALA A 24 14.33 1.61 9.44
C ALA A 24 13.91 0.79 8.21
N VAL A 25 14.78 0.74 7.20
CA VAL A 25 14.62 -0.15 6.02
C VAL A 25 14.43 -1.61 6.45
N SER A 26 15.06 -2.03 7.55
CA SER A 26 14.92 -3.37 8.13
C SER A 26 13.51 -3.69 8.64
N GLU A 27 12.65 -2.69 8.87
CA GLU A 27 11.25 -2.89 9.24
C GLU A 27 10.33 -3.11 8.03
N ILE A 28 10.87 -2.98 6.81
CA ILE A 28 10.17 -3.32 5.57
C ILE A 28 10.32 -4.82 5.34
N THR A 29 9.19 -5.53 5.27
CA THR A 29 9.12 -6.96 4.98
C THR A 29 8.37 -7.19 3.67
N GLU A 30 9.03 -7.89 2.74
CA GLU A 30 8.44 -8.32 1.48
C GLU A 30 7.74 -9.66 1.67
N LYS A 31 6.46 -9.75 1.29
CA LYS A 31 5.63 -10.95 1.46
C LYS A 31 4.83 -11.22 0.20
N LYS A 32 4.94 -12.44 -0.34
CA LYS A 32 4.12 -12.85 -1.49
C LYS A 32 2.66 -12.95 -1.07
N MET A 33 1.82 -12.04 -1.56
CA MET A 33 0.40 -11.93 -1.24
C MET A 33 -0.36 -11.42 -2.47
N PHE A 34 -1.66 -11.72 -2.56
CA PHE A 34 -2.53 -11.28 -3.67
C PHE A 34 -2.06 -11.71 -5.06
N GLY A 35 -1.40 -12.86 -5.16
CA GLY A 35 -0.85 -13.36 -6.43
C GLY A 35 0.45 -12.66 -6.87
N GLY A 36 0.88 -11.59 -6.19
CA GLY A 36 2.12 -10.87 -6.46
C GLY A 36 2.97 -10.68 -5.20
N LEU A 37 3.36 -9.43 -4.91
CA LEU A 37 4.24 -9.09 -3.79
C LEU A 37 3.67 -7.92 -2.97
N ALA A 38 3.70 -8.05 -1.66
CA ALA A 38 3.29 -7.03 -0.71
C ALA A 38 4.45 -6.56 0.16
N PHE A 39 4.58 -5.26 0.31
CA PHE A 39 5.49 -4.58 1.22
C PHE A 39 4.76 -4.25 2.52
N MET A 40 5.18 -4.90 3.59
CA MET A 40 4.75 -4.60 4.94
C MET A 40 5.78 -3.68 5.58
N VAL A 41 5.33 -2.67 6.32
CA VAL A 41 6.17 -1.78 7.12
C VAL A 41 5.71 -1.94 8.57
N ARG A 42 6.62 -2.23 9.51
CA ARG A 42 6.27 -2.49 10.92
C ARG A 42 5.17 -3.56 11.10
N GLY A 43 5.24 -4.60 10.27
CA GLY A 43 4.25 -5.69 10.26
C GLY A 43 2.86 -5.33 9.71
N LYS A 44 2.69 -4.14 9.12
CA LYS A 44 1.43 -3.68 8.50
C LYS A 44 1.59 -3.49 7.00
N LEU A 45 0.62 -3.99 6.23
CA LEU A 45 0.57 -3.79 4.79
C LEU A 45 0.59 -2.29 4.45
N CYS A 46 1.55 -1.87 3.63
CA CYS A 46 1.69 -0.50 3.15
C CYS A 46 1.43 -0.42 1.64
N VAL A 47 2.14 -1.25 0.86
CA VAL A 47 2.03 -1.32 -0.59
C VAL A 47 1.94 -2.78 -1.03
N GLY A 48 1.19 -3.08 -2.09
CA GLY A 48 1.06 -4.37 -2.72
C GLY A 48 1.13 -4.22 -4.22
N ILE A 49 1.68 -5.22 -4.90
CA ILE A 49 1.79 -5.29 -6.34
C ILE A 49 1.04 -6.55 -6.74
N ASN A 50 0.09 -6.40 -7.65
CA ASN A 50 -0.70 -7.53 -8.13
C ASN A 50 0.18 -8.48 -8.97
N GLY A 51 -0.20 -9.75 -9.05
CA GLY A 51 0.55 -10.79 -9.75
C GLY A 51 0.66 -10.56 -11.27
N ASP A 52 -0.28 -9.80 -11.83
CA ASP A 52 -0.29 -9.38 -13.23
C ASP A 52 0.64 -8.18 -13.48
N GLY A 53 1.12 -7.50 -12.43
CA GLY A 53 2.16 -6.47 -12.52
C GLY A 53 1.72 -5.14 -13.13
N CYS A 54 0.46 -5.00 -13.53
CA CYS A 54 -0.10 -3.75 -14.07
C CYS A 54 -0.67 -2.81 -12.99
N GLU A 55 -0.80 -3.31 -11.76
CA GLU A 55 -1.60 -2.69 -10.71
C GLU A 55 -0.85 -2.67 -9.38
N VAL A 56 -0.83 -1.50 -8.74
CA VAL A 56 -0.25 -1.30 -7.39
C VAL A 56 -1.35 -0.96 -6.40
N MET A 57 -1.47 -1.79 -5.39
CA MET A 57 -2.35 -1.60 -4.27
C MET A 57 -1.65 -0.77 -3.18
N LEU A 58 -2.23 0.36 -2.75
CA LEU A 58 -1.70 1.20 -1.67
C LEU A 58 -2.70 1.38 -0.54
N ARG A 59 -2.18 1.41 0.69
CA ARG A 59 -2.97 1.66 1.89
C ARG A 59 -2.82 3.09 2.38
N ILE A 60 -3.61 3.99 1.82
CA ILE A 60 -3.61 5.43 2.16
C ILE A 60 -4.56 5.79 3.32
N GLY A 61 -5.38 4.83 3.76
CA GLY A 61 -6.38 5.04 4.80
C GLY A 61 -7.66 5.71 4.30
N LYS A 62 -8.71 5.66 5.12
CA LYS A 62 -10.01 6.24 4.79
C LYS A 62 -10.00 7.76 4.50
N PRO A 63 -9.24 8.62 5.21
CA PRO A 63 -9.32 10.06 4.98
C PRO A 63 -8.79 10.48 3.59
N HIS A 64 -7.78 9.79 3.07
CA HIS A 64 -7.19 10.10 1.76
C HIS A 64 -7.87 9.37 0.60
N HIS A 65 -8.73 8.39 0.89
CA HIS A 65 -9.34 7.52 -0.11
C HIS A 65 -10.17 8.27 -1.14
N ASP A 66 -11.01 9.20 -0.68
CA ASP A 66 -11.90 9.99 -1.55
C ASP A 66 -11.10 10.92 -2.47
N ALA A 67 -10.07 11.57 -1.92
CA ALA A 67 -9.16 12.41 -2.68
C ALA A 67 -8.39 11.61 -3.74
N ALA A 68 -7.90 10.42 -3.39
CA ALA A 68 -7.17 9.58 -4.33
C ALA A 68 -8.05 9.10 -5.49
N LEU A 69 -9.33 8.76 -5.22
CA LEU A 69 -10.31 8.38 -6.25
C LEU A 69 -10.66 9.50 -7.23
N ALA A 70 -10.36 10.76 -6.89
CA ALA A 70 -10.55 11.87 -7.81
C ALA A 70 -9.50 11.88 -8.94
N HIS A 71 -8.42 11.11 -8.81
CA HIS A 71 -7.38 11.00 -9.81
C HIS A 71 -7.67 9.88 -10.81
N GLU A 72 -7.40 10.15 -12.09
CA GLU A 72 -7.49 9.15 -13.15
C GLU A 72 -6.44 8.05 -12.94
N GLY A 73 -6.85 6.80 -13.11
CA GLY A 73 -6.01 5.63 -12.88
C GLY A 73 -5.95 5.15 -11.42
N VAL A 74 -6.78 5.71 -10.54
CA VAL A 74 -6.94 5.27 -9.15
C VAL A 74 -8.34 4.71 -8.94
N ARG A 75 -8.42 3.53 -8.33
CA ARG A 75 -9.70 2.88 -8.01
C ARG A 75 -9.68 2.28 -6.62
N THR A 76 -10.85 2.05 -6.03
CA THR A 76 -10.94 1.36 -4.74
C THR A 76 -10.51 -0.10 -4.92
N THR A 77 -9.68 -0.62 -4.02
CA THR A 77 -9.35 -2.04 -4.06
C THR A 77 -10.59 -2.87 -3.76
N VAL A 78 -10.94 -3.77 -4.69
CA VAL A 78 -12.05 -4.71 -4.53
C VAL A 78 -11.49 -6.10 -4.27
N MET A 79 -11.80 -6.69 -3.12
CA MET A 79 -11.45 -8.10 -2.84
C MET A 79 -12.72 -8.92 -2.62
N LYS A 80 -12.90 -9.98 -3.42
CA LYS A 80 -14.07 -10.87 -3.36
C LYS A 80 -15.41 -10.10 -3.45
N GLY A 81 -15.48 -9.11 -4.34
CA GLY A 81 -16.68 -8.29 -4.55
C GLY A 81 -16.96 -7.28 -3.43
N ARG A 82 -16.02 -7.05 -2.51
CA ARG A 82 -16.13 -6.01 -1.47
C ARG A 82 -15.08 -4.93 -1.70
N GLU A 83 -15.52 -3.69 -1.71
CA GLU A 83 -14.67 -2.50 -1.75
C GLU A 83 -14.03 -2.26 -0.38
N TYR A 84 -12.70 -2.23 -0.34
CA TYR A 84 -11.95 -2.00 0.89
C TYR A 84 -11.59 -0.52 1.02
N ARG A 85 -12.49 0.27 1.59
CA ARG A 85 -12.24 1.70 1.84
C ARG A 85 -10.94 1.92 2.64
N GLY A 86 -10.06 2.72 2.06
CA GLY A 86 -8.71 3.02 2.54
C GLY A 86 -7.61 2.20 1.88
N TYR A 87 -7.98 1.33 0.95
CA TYR A 87 -7.09 0.65 0.03
C TYR A 87 -7.48 1.04 -1.39
N ILE A 88 -6.50 1.50 -2.14
CA ILE A 88 -6.65 1.89 -3.53
C ILE A 88 -5.77 1.01 -4.40
N ASP A 89 -6.17 0.84 -5.63
CA ASP A 89 -5.40 0.21 -6.69
C ASP A 89 -5.08 1.28 -7.74
N VAL A 90 -3.84 1.28 -8.20
CA VAL A 90 -3.23 2.31 -9.05
C VAL A 90 -2.68 1.61 -10.28
N ASP A 91 -3.15 2.01 -11.46
CA ASP A 91 -2.62 1.52 -12.73
C ASP A 91 -1.51 2.42 -13.29
N GLU A 92 -1.04 2.10 -14.49
CA GLU A 92 0.03 2.83 -15.19
C GLU A 92 -0.26 4.34 -15.35
N THR A 93 -1.52 4.73 -15.50
CA THR A 93 -1.95 6.12 -15.67
C THR A 93 -1.65 6.96 -14.44
N ALA A 94 -1.74 6.35 -13.25
CA ALA A 94 -1.46 6.99 -11.98
C ALA A 94 -0.06 6.64 -11.41
N MET A 95 0.83 6.06 -12.22
CA MET A 95 2.26 5.95 -11.91
C MET A 95 2.94 7.26 -11.48
N PRO A 96 2.68 8.43 -12.10
CA PRO A 96 3.27 9.69 -11.61
C PRO A 96 2.79 10.06 -10.20
N LEU A 97 1.59 9.62 -9.80
CA LEU A 97 1.05 9.82 -8.45
C LEU A 97 1.54 8.77 -7.46
N LEU A 98 2.10 7.66 -7.93
CA LEU A 98 2.55 6.54 -7.09
C LEU A 98 3.50 7.02 -5.99
N GLU A 99 4.43 7.92 -6.31
CA GLU A 99 5.36 8.48 -5.31
C GLU A 99 4.63 9.17 -4.15
N ASP A 100 3.68 10.05 -4.46
CA ASP A 100 2.88 10.78 -3.47
C ASP A 100 1.97 9.83 -2.66
N LEU A 101 1.34 8.87 -3.34
CA LEU A 101 0.50 7.86 -2.73
C LEU A 101 1.30 6.91 -1.81
N VAL A 102 2.54 6.57 -2.17
CA VAL A 102 3.45 5.80 -1.31
C VAL A 102 3.80 6.60 -0.05
N ALA A 103 4.11 7.89 -0.20
CA ALA A 103 4.39 8.77 0.95
C ALA A 103 3.16 8.88 1.87
N LEU A 104 1.96 9.03 1.31
CA LEU A 104 0.70 9.03 2.07
C LEU A 104 0.45 7.69 2.78
N ALA A 105 0.68 6.57 2.10
CA ALA A 105 0.53 5.24 2.68
C ALA A 105 1.50 5.00 3.85
N LEU A 106 2.75 5.47 3.72
CA LEU A 106 3.77 5.38 4.77
C LEU A 106 3.38 6.22 6.00
N ARG A 107 2.95 7.47 5.80
CA ARG A 107 2.45 8.34 6.88
C ARG A 107 1.29 7.68 7.61
N HIS A 108 0.30 7.17 6.87
CA HIS A 108 -0.83 6.47 7.47
C HIS A 108 -0.41 5.21 8.23
N ASN A 109 0.56 4.45 7.71
CA ASN A 109 1.11 3.28 8.38
C ASN A 109 1.82 3.66 9.69
N GLN A 110 2.58 4.76 9.70
CA GLN A 110 3.24 5.30 10.89
C GLN A 110 2.21 5.69 11.95
N GLU A 111 1.16 6.42 11.59
CA GLU A 111 0.05 6.75 12.50
C GLU A 111 -0.62 5.49 13.05
N LEU A 112 -0.88 4.50 12.19
CA LEU A 112 -1.44 3.22 12.62
C LEU A 112 -0.52 2.51 13.60
N SER A 113 0.79 2.52 13.37
CA SER A 113 1.80 1.88 14.22
C SER A 113 1.97 2.59 15.56
N ALA A 114 1.85 3.92 15.58
CA ALA A 114 1.82 4.72 16.80
C ALA A 114 0.50 4.59 17.58
N ALA A 115 -0.61 4.34 16.88
CA ALA A 115 -1.89 4.10 17.52
C ALA A 115 -1.88 2.74 18.26
N PRO A 116 -2.44 2.68 19.49
CA PRO A 116 -2.56 1.43 20.23
C PRO A 116 -3.33 0.41 19.37
N PRO A 117 -2.93 -0.88 19.38
CA PRO A 117 -3.60 -1.90 18.60
C PRO A 117 -5.09 -1.85 18.94
N ARG A 118 -5.95 -1.59 17.95
CA ARG A 118 -7.40 -1.72 18.15
C ARG A 118 -7.64 -3.12 18.68
N ARG A 119 -8.19 -3.21 19.90
CA ARG A 119 -8.62 -4.46 20.54
C ARG A 119 -9.30 -5.31 19.47
N ARG A 120 -8.66 -6.40 19.07
CA ARG A 120 -9.23 -7.38 18.14
C ARG A 120 -10.47 -7.89 18.87
N LYS A 121 -11.68 -7.56 18.41
CA LYS A 121 -12.90 -8.17 18.94
C LYS A 121 -12.78 -9.67 18.65
N GLN A 122 -12.42 -10.42 19.68
CA GLN A 122 -12.45 -11.88 19.69
C GLN A 122 -13.91 -12.24 19.41
N LYS A 123 -14.16 -12.94 18.29
CA LYS A 123 -15.50 -13.42 17.98
C LYS A 123 -15.84 -14.52 19.00
N PRO A 124 -17.03 -14.50 19.62
CA PRO A 124 -17.47 -15.52 20.57
C PRO A 124 -17.63 -16.89 19.90
#